data_AF-A0A3N1A7E9-F1
#
_entry.id   AF-A0A3N1A7E9-F1
#
_cell.length_a   1.000
_cell.length_b   1.000
_cell.length_c   1.000
_cell.angle_alpha   90.00
_cell.angle_beta   90.00
_cell.angle_gamma   90.00
#
_symmetry.space_group_name_H-M   'P 1'
#
loop_
_entity.id
_entity.type
_entity.pdbx_description
1 polymer ?
#
loop_
_entity_poly.entity_id
_entity_poly.type
_entity_poly.pdbx_seq_one_letter_code
_entity_poly.pdbx_strand_id
1 'polypeptide(L)'
;MQPCAVCGGVSVNQAGYCLQCGTFRGVPPSQTGHPGYPPQQTPAPVYPGSGAPSYPGSAPPGYPGSGAPSYPGYPMAPQPPDRGRSYLVPLVALGATFIVLVAAIGVVIAVRGIGDDTRVTADPSVSPTSRASSTSSALPTPRDASPPLVDPCVVGTWQVDSYEEDIALEEPFGKTRFTGVGPGARVELREDGSGTTDYGDGTTFEGFVAGTVVTLTISGRVTYRFRALEGTVSFSDVDADGTVTLSAPGVGSESQALLVEFDPASYQCDGDTMTQRTTLYTAEMSKR
;
A
#
# COMPACT_ATOMS: atom_id res chain seq x y z
N MET A 1 15.95 12.54 27.66
CA MET A 1 15.25 12.42 26.36
C MET A 1 13.81 12.87 26.59
N GLN A 2 13.25 13.72 25.73
CA GLN A 2 11.81 14.02 25.82
C GLN A 2 11.00 12.72 25.60
N PRO A 3 9.87 12.50 26.27
CA PRO A 3 9.00 11.35 25.99
C PRO A 3 8.43 11.40 24.56
N CYS A 4 8.07 10.25 24.00
CA CYS A 4 7.42 10.15 22.70
C CYS A 4 6.08 10.90 22.74
N ALA A 5 5.84 11.79 21.77
CA ALA A 5 4.60 12.58 21.71
C ALA A 5 3.36 11.72 21.46
N VAL A 6 3.52 10.53 20.86
CA VAL A 6 2.41 9.64 20.51
C VAL A 6 1.99 8.76 21.68
N CYS A 7 2.95 8.19 22.42
CA CYS A 7 2.67 7.16 23.43
C CYS A 7 3.23 7.45 24.82
N GLY A 8 3.97 8.56 25.01
CA GLY A 8 4.66 8.88 26.26
C GLY A 8 5.92 8.04 26.56
N GLY A 9 6.22 7.01 25.75
CA GLY A 9 7.37 6.13 25.92
C GLY A 9 8.71 6.85 25.77
N VAL A 10 9.68 6.51 26.61
CA VAL A 10 11.02 7.16 26.64
C VAL A 10 12.11 6.37 25.93
N SER A 11 11.86 5.11 25.58
CA SER A 11 12.86 4.21 25.01
C SER A 11 12.82 4.22 23.49
N VAL A 12 13.99 4.35 22.85
CA VAL A 12 14.17 4.27 21.39
C VAL A 12 15.17 3.17 21.04
N ASN A 13 15.01 2.52 19.88
CA ASN A 13 15.99 1.58 19.35
C ASN A 13 17.17 2.30 18.68
N GLN A 14 18.19 1.54 18.26
CA GLN A 14 19.38 2.10 17.58
C GLN A 14 19.05 2.81 16.27
N ALA A 15 17.95 2.47 15.61
CA ALA A 15 17.47 3.13 14.40
C ALA A 15 16.66 4.41 14.70
N GLY A 16 16.47 4.79 15.97
CA GLY A 16 15.76 6.01 16.35
C GLY A 16 14.24 5.87 16.47
N TYR A 17 13.70 4.65 16.53
CA TYR A 17 12.25 4.42 16.68
C TYR A 17 11.87 4.15 18.12
N CYS A 18 10.74 4.70 18.58
CA CYS A 18 10.21 4.42 19.91
C CYS A 18 9.87 2.93 20.05
N LEU A 19 10.39 2.26 21.09
CA LEU A 19 10.16 0.83 21.32
C LEU A 19 8.70 0.49 21.63
N GLN A 20 7.91 1.47 22.04
CA GLN A 20 6.55 1.25 22.53
C GLN A 20 5.48 1.45 21.45
N CYS A 21 5.74 2.31 20.46
CA CYS A 21 4.77 2.63 19.40
C CYS A 21 5.36 2.67 17.99
N GLY A 22 6.65 2.43 17.82
CA GLY A 22 7.30 2.43 16.50
C GLY A 22 7.41 3.80 15.84
N THR A 23 7.11 4.92 16.52
CA THR A 23 7.26 6.26 15.94
C THR A 23 8.73 6.66 15.83
N PHE A 24 9.15 7.13 14.66
CA PHE A 24 10.51 7.62 14.43
C PHE A 24 10.77 8.93 15.18
N ARG A 25 11.88 8.99 15.90
CA ARG A 25 12.28 10.09 16.78
C ARG A 25 13.64 10.71 16.44
N GLY A 26 14.27 10.22 15.37
CA GLY A 26 15.63 10.55 15.02
C GLY A 26 16.63 9.60 15.69
N VAL A 27 17.74 9.36 15.00
CA VAL A 27 18.85 8.58 15.54
C VAL A 27 19.50 9.41 16.65
N PRO A 28 19.65 8.90 17.89
CA PRO A 28 20.37 9.64 18.91
C PRO A 28 21.76 9.98 18.35
N PRO A 29 22.25 11.22 18.50
CA PRO A 29 23.60 11.56 18.07
C PRO A 29 24.53 10.57 18.75
N SER A 30 25.20 9.73 17.95
CA SER A 30 26.19 8.79 18.46
C SER A 30 27.16 9.60 19.30
N GLN A 31 27.22 9.30 20.61
CA GLN A 31 28.23 9.85 21.51
C GLN A 31 29.59 9.26 21.10
N THR A 32 30.11 9.69 19.96
CA THR A 32 31.52 9.55 19.63
C THR A 32 32.25 10.55 20.50
N GLY A 33 32.71 10.06 21.65
CA GLY A 33 33.71 10.74 22.46
C GLY A 33 34.96 10.98 21.61
N HIS A 34 35.17 12.23 21.20
CA HIS A 34 36.43 12.73 20.68
C HIS A 34 36.85 13.92 21.55
N PRO A 35 38.04 13.89 22.18
CA PRO A 35 38.53 15.03 22.95
C PRO A 35 38.98 16.15 22.01
N GLY A 36 38.33 17.32 22.15
CA GLY A 36 38.97 18.62 22.00
C GLY A 36 39.14 19.18 20.59
N TYR A 37 38.12 19.91 20.11
CA TYR A 37 38.34 21.11 19.29
C TYR A 37 37.32 22.20 19.68
N PRO A 38 37.74 23.47 19.80
CA PRO A 38 36.84 24.57 20.17
C PRO A 38 35.85 24.92 19.03
N PRO A 39 34.68 25.49 19.38
CA PRO A 39 33.61 25.72 18.42
C PRO A 39 33.93 26.85 17.44
N GLN A 40 33.84 26.55 16.15
CA GLN A 40 33.92 27.52 15.07
C GLN A 40 32.51 28.08 14.83
N GLN A 41 32.34 29.38 15.10
CA GLN A 41 31.08 30.10 14.91
C GLN A 41 30.71 30.17 13.42
N THR A 42 29.56 29.61 13.05
CA THR A 42 28.96 29.79 11.73
C THR A 42 28.20 31.12 11.66
N PRO A 43 28.44 31.96 10.64
CA PRO A 43 27.71 33.22 10.45
C PRO A 43 26.26 32.97 10.02
N ALA A 44 25.37 33.85 10.48
CA ALA A 44 23.94 33.83 10.23
C ALA A 44 23.59 34.03 8.73
N PRO A 45 22.53 33.39 8.23
CA PRO A 45 22.06 33.62 6.87
C PRO A 45 21.38 34.98 6.74
N VAL A 46 21.91 35.80 5.82
CA VAL A 46 21.31 37.06 5.36
C VAL A 46 20.23 36.70 4.33
N TYR A 47 18.97 37.06 4.63
CA TYR A 47 17.87 37.01 3.67
C TYR A 47 17.85 38.30 2.83
N PRO A 48 17.98 38.24 1.49
CA PRO A 48 17.64 39.37 0.63
C PRO A 48 16.20 39.26 0.15
N GLY A 49 15.39 40.25 0.55
CA GLY A 49 14.67 41.11 -0.39
C GLY A 49 13.67 40.48 -1.35
N SER A 50 12.40 40.67 -1.01
CA SER A 50 11.25 40.73 -1.92
C SER A 50 11.50 41.56 -3.18
N GLY A 51 11.31 40.96 -4.34
CA GLY A 51 11.24 41.66 -5.63
C GLY A 51 10.42 40.85 -6.63
N ALA A 52 9.20 41.28 -6.92
CA ALA A 52 8.40 40.78 -8.02
C ALA A 52 8.83 41.44 -9.35
N PRO A 53 8.99 40.69 -10.44
CA PRO A 53 9.01 41.27 -11.78
C PRO A 53 7.74 40.92 -12.58
N SER A 54 7.16 41.98 -13.12
CA SER A 54 6.11 42.00 -14.14
C SER A 54 6.59 41.38 -15.47
N TYR A 55 5.74 40.56 -16.10
CA TYR A 55 5.95 40.07 -17.46
C TYR A 55 5.25 40.99 -18.48
N PRO A 56 5.97 41.61 -19.42
CA PRO A 56 5.36 42.16 -20.63
C PRO A 56 5.27 41.08 -21.71
N GLY A 57 4.10 40.98 -22.35
CA GLY A 57 3.83 40.11 -23.47
C GLY A 57 4.74 40.39 -24.67
N SER A 58 5.15 39.33 -25.34
CA SER A 58 5.86 39.37 -26.63
C SER A 58 5.30 38.26 -27.52
N ALA A 59 4.83 38.65 -28.70
CA ALA A 59 4.28 37.76 -29.73
C ALA A 59 5.33 36.78 -30.29
N PRO A 60 4.92 35.61 -30.82
CA PRO A 60 5.83 34.66 -31.44
C PRO A 60 6.28 35.11 -32.85
N PRO A 61 7.59 35.16 -33.15
CA PRO A 61 8.09 35.28 -34.51
C PRO A 61 8.04 33.90 -35.19
N GLY A 62 7.42 33.83 -36.36
CA GLY A 62 7.45 32.65 -37.23
C GLY A 62 8.87 32.34 -37.71
N TYR A 63 9.24 31.06 -37.68
CA TYR A 63 10.49 30.57 -38.26
C TYR A 63 10.22 29.87 -39.60
N PRO A 64 10.75 30.38 -40.73
CA PRO A 64 10.85 29.63 -41.97
C PRO A 64 12.04 28.66 -41.88
N GLY A 65 11.88 27.47 -42.47
CA GLY A 65 12.86 26.39 -42.40
C GLY A 65 14.14 26.66 -43.20
N SER A 66 15.19 25.91 -42.86
CA SER A 66 16.30 25.57 -43.76
C SER A 66 17.33 24.66 -43.08
N GLY A 67 17.70 23.56 -43.75
CA GLY A 67 19.06 23.02 -43.76
C GLY A 67 19.47 22.08 -42.63
N ALA A 68 19.46 20.78 -42.90
CA ALA A 68 20.20 19.80 -42.12
C ALA A 68 21.72 19.96 -42.35
N PRO A 69 22.56 20.11 -41.31
CA PRO A 69 24.00 20.09 -41.45
C PRO A 69 24.49 18.64 -41.67
N SER A 70 25.12 18.39 -42.81
CA SER A 70 25.90 17.18 -43.07
C SER A 70 27.21 17.22 -42.28
N TYR A 71 27.30 16.41 -41.22
CA TYR A 71 28.52 16.25 -40.43
C TYR A 71 29.50 15.26 -41.10
N PRO A 72 30.79 15.60 -41.25
CA PRO A 72 31.82 14.70 -41.74
C PRO A 72 32.21 13.66 -40.69
N GLY A 73 32.55 12.47 -41.20
CA GLY A 73 32.63 11.19 -40.47
C GLY A 73 33.51 11.16 -39.22
N TYR A 74 32.92 10.59 -38.17
CA TYR A 74 33.63 10.01 -37.05
C TYR A 74 34.04 8.56 -37.39
N PRO A 75 35.24 8.10 -36.99
CA PRO A 75 35.63 6.72 -37.14
C PRO A 75 34.69 5.80 -36.35
N MET A 76 34.20 4.75 -37.02
CA MET A 76 33.39 3.70 -36.41
C MET A 76 34.12 3.12 -35.19
N ALA A 77 33.46 3.14 -34.04
CA ALA A 77 33.89 2.38 -32.88
C ALA A 77 33.91 0.88 -33.23
N PRO A 78 34.92 0.12 -32.76
CA PRO A 78 35.02 -1.31 -33.04
C PRO A 78 33.76 -2.04 -32.59
N GLN A 79 33.18 -2.83 -33.48
CA GLN A 79 32.03 -3.68 -33.17
C GLN A 79 32.40 -4.64 -32.03
N PRO A 80 31.57 -4.75 -30.99
CA PRO A 80 31.80 -5.74 -29.94
C PRO A 80 31.71 -7.14 -30.56
N PRO A 81 32.55 -8.09 -30.12
CA PRO A 81 32.52 -9.45 -30.64
C PRO A 81 31.16 -10.10 -30.38
N ASP A 82 30.56 -10.66 -31.44
CA ASP A 82 29.40 -11.53 -31.37
C ASP A 82 29.72 -12.72 -30.44
N ARG A 83 29.36 -12.60 -29.17
CA ARG A 83 29.37 -13.72 -28.22
C ARG A 83 28.06 -14.48 -28.39
N GLY A 84 28.00 -15.29 -29.44
CA GLY A 84 27.09 -16.43 -29.52
C GLY A 84 27.44 -17.45 -28.43
N ARG A 85 27.00 -17.21 -27.20
CA ARG A 85 26.95 -18.22 -26.14
C ARG A 85 25.49 -18.47 -25.81
N SER A 86 25.07 -19.73 -25.99
CA SER A 86 23.74 -20.23 -25.66
C SER A 86 23.43 -20.00 -24.18
N TYR A 87 22.73 -18.90 -23.87
CA TYR A 87 22.13 -18.62 -22.55
C TYR A 87 20.75 -19.28 -22.37
N LEU A 88 20.26 -20.02 -23.37
CA LEU A 88 18.97 -20.71 -23.30
C LEU A 88 18.96 -21.93 -22.37
N VAL A 89 20.12 -22.55 -22.11
CA VAL A 89 20.19 -23.75 -21.28
C VAL A 89 20.03 -23.48 -19.77
N PRO A 90 20.63 -22.44 -19.16
CA PRO A 90 20.37 -22.13 -17.74
C PRO A 90 18.98 -21.50 -17.48
N LEU A 91 18.33 -20.90 -18.48
CA LEU A 91 17.01 -20.24 -18.33
C LEU A 91 15.86 -21.25 -18.18
N VAL A 92 15.92 -22.39 -18.87
CA VAL A 92 14.92 -23.46 -18.73
C VAL A 92 15.04 -24.19 -17.39
N ALA A 93 16.26 -24.32 -16.87
CA ALA A 93 16.49 -24.91 -15.54
C ALA A 93 15.93 -24.02 -14.41
N LEU A 94 16.06 -22.69 -14.52
CA LEU A 94 15.49 -21.72 -13.57
C LEU A 94 13.96 -21.69 -13.58
N GLY A 95 13.34 -21.78 -14.77
CA GLY A 95 11.88 -21.83 -14.90
C GLY A 95 11.26 -23.07 -14.25
N ALA A 96 11.89 -24.24 -14.39
CA ALA A 96 11.41 -25.47 -13.77
C ALA A 96 11.50 -25.42 -12.23
N THR A 97 12.57 -24.84 -11.67
CA THR A 97 12.67 -24.66 -10.21
C THR A 97 11.67 -23.63 -9.69
N PHE A 98 11.36 -22.58 -10.45
CA PHE A 98 10.37 -21.58 -10.06
C PHE A 98 8.95 -22.18 -9.97
N ILE A 99 8.55 -22.99 -10.97
CA ILE A 99 7.25 -23.67 -10.95
C ILE A 99 7.13 -24.65 -9.76
N VAL A 100 8.20 -25.40 -9.45
CA VAL A 100 8.21 -26.30 -8.30
C VAL A 100 8.16 -25.54 -6.97
N LEU A 101 8.83 -24.39 -6.87
CA LEU A 101 8.81 -23.54 -5.68
C LEU A 101 7.42 -22.93 -5.44
N VAL A 102 6.80 -22.37 -6.49
CA VAL A 102 5.44 -21.78 -6.41
C VAL A 102 4.39 -22.86 -6.08
N ALA A 103 4.49 -24.05 -6.68
CA ALA A 103 3.62 -25.17 -6.33
C ALA A 103 3.82 -25.62 -4.87
N ALA A 104 5.05 -25.64 -4.38
CA ALA A 104 5.34 -25.98 -2.98
C ALA A 104 4.80 -24.91 -2.00
N ILE A 105 4.91 -23.63 -2.34
CA ILE A 105 4.38 -22.51 -1.53
C ILE A 105 2.84 -22.55 -1.51
N GLY A 106 2.19 -22.78 -2.65
CA GLY A 106 0.74 -22.97 -2.72
C GLY A 106 0.25 -24.13 -1.84
N VAL A 107 1.00 -25.23 -1.78
CA VAL A 107 0.70 -26.35 -0.87
C VAL A 107 0.88 -25.95 0.60
N VAL A 108 1.91 -25.19 0.96
CA VAL A 108 2.11 -24.74 2.35
C VAL A 108 1.01 -23.79 2.82
N ILE A 109 0.53 -22.89 1.95
CA ILE A 109 -0.58 -21.99 2.27
C ILE A 109 -1.89 -22.76 2.37
N ALA A 110 -2.15 -23.73 1.48
CA ALA A 110 -3.34 -24.58 1.56
C ALA A 110 -3.32 -25.49 2.80
N VAL A 111 -2.17 -26.03 3.20
CA VAL A 111 -2.06 -26.93 4.37
C VAL A 111 -2.08 -26.15 5.69
N ARG A 112 -1.57 -24.91 5.72
CA ARG A 112 -1.69 -24.04 6.91
C ARG A 112 -3.06 -23.37 7.04
N GLY A 113 -3.79 -23.18 5.94
CA GLY A 113 -5.16 -22.65 5.95
C GLY A 113 -6.25 -23.65 6.37
N ILE A 114 -5.92 -24.94 6.51
CA ILE A 114 -6.89 -26.00 6.87
C ILE A 114 -6.75 -26.46 8.34
N GLY A 115 -5.85 -25.85 9.12
CA GLY A 115 -5.57 -26.26 10.50
C GLY A 115 -6.18 -25.36 11.57
N ASP A 116 -7.50 -25.47 11.80
CA ASP A 116 -8.11 -25.49 13.17
C ASP A 116 -9.64 -25.64 13.18
N ASP A 117 -10.24 -26.35 12.21
CA ASP A 117 -11.57 -26.93 12.45
C ASP A 117 -11.39 -28.23 13.25
N THR A 118 -11.55 -28.08 14.55
CA THR A 118 -11.72 -29.15 15.51
C THR A 118 -12.86 -30.08 15.07
N ARG A 119 -12.50 -31.18 14.39
CA ARG A 119 -13.36 -32.35 14.25
C ARG A 119 -13.67 -32.89 15.64
N VAL A 120 -14.82 -32.48 16.17
CA VAL A 120 -15.53 -33.21 17.20
C VAL A 120 -16.00 -34.52 16.56
N THR A 121 -15.27 -35.59 16.87
CA THR A 121 -15.66 -36.97 16.56
C THR A 121 -17.02 -37.26 17.19
N ALA A 122 -18.05 -37.41 16.37
CA ALA A 122 -19.35 -37.91 16.78
C ALA A 122 -19.25 -39.43 17.03
N ASP A 123 -19.50 -39.81 18.28
CA ASP A 123 -19.75 -41.17 18.74
C ASP A 123 -21.16 -41.61 18.27
N PRO A 124 -21.35 -42.82 17.69
CA PRO A 124 -22.68 -43.27 17.33
C PRO A 124 -23.38 -43.90 18.53
N SER A 125 -24.72 -43.74 18.54
CA SER A 125 -25.68 -44.57 19.27
C SER A 125 -25.87 -44.28 20.76
N VAL A 126 -26.85 -43.42 21.08
CA VAL A 126 -27.97 -43.79 21.98
C VAL A 126 -29.23 -43.01 21.56
N SER A 127 -30.30 -43.73 21.19
CA SER A 127 -31.67 -43.18 21.20
C SER A 127 -32.21 -43.20 22.64
N PRO A 128 -32.85 -42.12 23.11
CA PRO A 128 -34.26 -42.30 23.48
C PRO A 128 -35.17 -41.08 23.24
N THR A 129 -36.34 -41.39 22.69
CA THR A 129 -37.67 -41.03 23.22
C THR A 129 -37.91 -39.60 23.73
N SER A 130 -38.53 -38.82 22.86
CA SER A 130 -39.74 -38.00 23.09
C SER A 130 -40.01 -37.42 24.49
N ARG A 131 -39.94 -36.10 24.60
CA ARG A 131 -40.99 -35.33 25.30
C ARG A 131 -41.11 -33.92 24.73
N ALA A 132 -42.26 -33.66 24.12
CA ALA A 132 -42.71 -32.32 23.74
C ALA A 132 -42.78 -31.43 24.99
N SER A 133 -42.17 -30.26 24.92
CA SER A 133 -42.43 -29.13 25.80
C SER A 133 -42.50 -27.86 24.97
N SER A 134 -43.61 -27.18 25.19
CA SER A 134 -44.14 -25.98 24.56
C SER A 134 -43.22 -24.75 24.56
N THR A 135 -43.27 -24.05 23.44
CA THR A 135 -43.48 -22.59 23.36
C THR A 135 -42.61 -21.71 24.26
N SER A 136 -41.55 -21.14 23.69
CA SER A 136 -41.28 -19.71 23.88
C SER A 136 -40.63 -19.15 22.62
N SER A 137 -41.48 -18.71 21.70
CA SER A 137 -41.14 -17.87 20.57
C SER A 137 -40.84 -16.46 21.11
N ALA A 138 -39.72 -16.32 21.82
CA ALA A 138 -39.20 -15.01 22.16
C ALA A 138 -38.61 -14.43 20.87
N LEU A 139 -39.39 -13.56 20.23
CA LEU A 139 -38.92 -12.70 19.16
C LEU A 139 -37.63 -12.02 19.67
N PRO A 140 -36.48 -12.14 18.97
CA PRO A 140 -35.26 -11.50 19.43
C PRO A 140 -35.55 -10.00 19.53
N THR A 141 -35.59 -9.48 20.75
CA THR A 141 -35.64 -8.05 20.99
C THR A 141 -34.47 -7.46 20.22
N PRO A 142 -34.70 -6.53 19.27
CA PRO A 142 -33.61 -5.85 18.60
C PRO A 142 -32.77 -5.25 19.71
N ARG A 143 -31.53 -5.76 19.89
CA ARG A 143 -30.57 -5.04 20.70
C ARG A 143 -30.41 -3.72 19.99
N ASP A 144 -30.82 -2.63 20.63
CA ASP A 144 -30.52 -1.27 20.19
C ASP A 144 -29.02 -1.23 19.96
N ALA A 145 -28.62 -1.44 18.70
CA ALA A 145 -27.25 -1.36 18.29
C ALA A 145 -26.90 0.10 18.50
N SER A 146 -26.01 0.38 19.45
CA SER A 146 -25.49 1.73 19.64
C SER A 146 -25.13 2.27 18.27
N PRO A 147 -25.67 3.45 17.89
CA PRO A 147 -25.45 3.98 16.56
C PRO A 147 -23.94 4.00 16.29
N PRO A 148 -23.52 3.56 15.09
CA PRO A 148 -22.11 3.52 14.75
C PRO A 148 -21.56 4.94 14.88
N LEU A 149 -20.50 5.10 15.68
CA LEU A 149 -19.78 6.36 15.77
C LEU A 149 -18.98 6.54 14.49
N VAL A 150 -19.56 7.28 13.55
CA VAL A 150 -18.96 7.67 12.28
C VAL A 150 -18.92 9.19 12.22
N ASP A 151 -17.72 9.75 12.12
CA ASP A 151 -17.54 11.18 11.90
C ASP A 151 -18.21 11.59 10.57
N PRO A 152 -19.11 12.59 10.57
CA PRO A 152 -19.87 12.97 9.36
C PRO A 152 -19.00 13.39 8.17
N CYS A 153 -17.77 13.86 8.41
CA CYS A 153 -16.88 14.28 7.33
C CYS A 153 -16.45 13.13 6.42
N VAL A 154 -16.34 11.91 6.98
CA VAL A 154 -15.85 10.70 6.30
C VAL A 154 -16.93 10.08 5.43
N VAL A 155 -18.19 10.38 5.72
CA VAL A 155 -19.34 9.84 4.99
C VAL A 155 -19.40 10.45 3.59
N GLY A 156 -19.59 9.58 2.60
CA GLY A 156 -19.77 9.97 1.21
C GLY A 156 -19.24 8.93 0.22
N THR A 157 -19.31 9.28 -1.05
CA THR A 157 -18.62 8.56 -2.12
C THR A 157 -17.35 9.31 -2.46
N TRP A 158 -16.24 8.59 -2.39
CA TRP A 158 -14.89 9.08 -2.58
C TRP A 158 -14.26 8.41 -3.79
N GLN A 159 -13.42 9.15 -4.48
CA GLN A 159 -12.54 8.63 -5.52
C GLN A 159 -11.11 8.76 -5.02
N VAL A 160 -10.36 7.67 -5.04
CA VAL A 160 -8.92 7.72 -4.77
C VAL A 160 -8.25 8.45 -5.93
N ASP A 161 -7.61 9.57 -5.60
CA ASP A 161 -6.89 10.43 -6.56
C ASP A 161 -5.39 10.12 -6.55
N SER A 162 -4.83 9.78 -5.38
CA SER A 162 -3.45 9.32 -5.23
C SER A 162 -3.37 8.19 -4.20
N TYR A 163 -2.43 7.27 -4.42
CA TYR A 163 -2.18 6.13 -3.53
C TYR A 163 -0.70 5.79 -3.56
N GLU A 164 -0.09 5.62 -2.40
CA GLU A 164 1.27 5.10 -2.24
C GLU A 164 1.27 4.01 -1.18
N GLU A 165 1.89 2.86 -1.45
CA GLU A 165 2.01 1.76 -0.50
C GLU A 165 3.39 1.09 -0.59
N ASP A 166 3.99 0.79 0.57
CA ASP A 166 5.23 0.03 0.67
C ASP A 166 4.93 -1.46 0.90
N ILE A 167 5.11 -2.29 -0.13
CA ILE A 167 4.90 -3.74 -0.08
C ILE A 167 6.24 -4.46 0.08
N ALA A 168 6.32 -5.40 1.02
CA ALA A 168 7.44 -6.32 1.12
C ALA A 168 7.24 -7.49 0.14
N LEU A 169 8.07 -7.56 -0.89
CA LEU A 169 8.13 -8.69 -1.81
C LEU A 169 9.15 -9.72 -1.30
N GLU A 170 8.97 -10.98 -1.68
CA GLU A 170 9.93 -12.03 -1.36
C GLU A 170 11.32 -11.73 -1.98
N GLU A 171 12.38 -12.27 -1.37
CA GLU A 171 13.73 -12.17 -1.91
C GLU A 171 13.80 -12.74 -3.34
N PRO A 172 14.53 -12.09 -4.27
CA PRO A 172 15.51 -11.04 -4.05
C PRO A 172 14.96 -9.60 -4.17
N PHE A 173 13.64 -9.41 -4.17
CA PHE A 173 13.03 -8.14 -4.55
C PHE A 173 12.94 -7.11 -3.43
N GLY A 174 12.81 -7.57 -2.17
CA GLY A 174 12.79 -6.71 -1.00
C GLY A 174 11.55 -5.79 -0.93
N LYS A 175 11.68 -4.64 -0.26
CA LYS A 175 10.59 -3.66 -0.12
C LYS A 175 10.46 -2.79 -1.37
N THR A 176 9.26 -2.70 -1.91
CA THR A 176 8.94 -1.90 -3.10
C THR A 176 7.79 -0.96 -2.80
N ARG A 177 7.94 0.30 -3.24
CA ARG A 177 6.85 1.26 -3.23
C ARG A 177 6.02 1.13 -4.50
N PHE A 178 4.72 0.96 -4.34
CA PHE A 178 3.73 1.05 -5.41
C PHE A 178 3.02 2.40 -5.34
N THR A 179 2.79 2.99 -6.51
CA THR A 179 2.07 4.25 -6.67
C THR A 179 0.90 4.07 -7.63
N GLY A 180 -0.29 4.55 -7.27
CA GLY A 180 -1.47 4.49 -8.12
C GLY A 180 -1.33 5.36 -9.37
N VAL A 181 -1.69 4.82 -10.54
CA VAL A 181 -1.66 5.54 -11.82
C VAL A 181 -3.08 5.75 -12.32
N GLY A 182 -3.52 7.01 -12.35
CA GLY A 182 -4.87 7.38 -12.82
C GLY A 182 -5.93 7.33 -11.71
N PRO A 183 -7.23 7.34 -12.07
CA PRO A 183 -8.30 7.26 -11.08
C PRO A 183 -8.23 5.91 -10.37
N GLY A 184 -8.06 5.96 -9.05
CA GLY A 184 -7.99 4.77 -8.22
C GLY A 184 -9.36 4.10 -7.99
N ALA A 185 -9.47 3.36 -6.88
CA ALA A 185 -10.74 2.77 -6.48
C ALA A 185 -11.78 3.84 -6.10
N ARG A 186 -13.06 3.47 -6.23
CA ARG A 186 -14.17 4.23 -5.65
C ARG A 186 -14.46 3.69 -4.25
N VAL A 187 -14.54 4.57 -3.26
CA VAL A 187 -14.80 4.20 -1.87
C VAL A 187 -16.13 4.81 -1.44
N GLU A 188 -17.09 4.01 -1.02
CA GLU A 188 -18.36 4.47 -0.45
C GLU A 188 -18.37 4.19 1.05
N LEU A 189 -18.56 5.24 1.86
CA LEU A 189 -18.60 5.18 3.32
C LEU A 189 -19.95 5.73 3.78
N ARG A 190 -20.77 4.89 4.42
CA ARG A 190 -22.14 5.23 4.83
C ARG A 190 -22.21 5.58 6.31
N GLU A 191 -23.21 6.38 6.68
CA GLU A 191 -23.47 6.79 8.07
C GLU A 191 -23.73 5.60 9.00
N ASP A 192 -24.21 4.48 8.47
CA ASP A 192 -24.48 3.25 9.22
C ASP A 192 -23.21 2.43 9.49
N GLY A 193 -22.02 2.95 9.16
CA GLY A 193 -20.75 2.26 9.34
C GLY A 193 -20.52 1.12 8.36
N SER A 194 -21.27 1.02 7.27
CA SER A 194 -20.95 0.13 6.14
C SER A 194 -20.06 0.85 5.13
N GLY A 195 -19.06 0.15 4.62
CA GLY A 195 -18.17 0.65 3.59
C GLY A 195 -18.04 -0.31 2.41
N THR A 196 -17.71 0.24 1.25
CA THR A 196 -17.42 -0.53 0.05
C THR A 196 -16.28 0.12 -0.72
N THR A 197 -15.28 -0.64 -1.11
CA THR A 197 -14.23 -0.21 -2.03
C THR A 197 -14.41 -0.98 -3.34
N ASP A 198 -14.61 -0.27 -4.43
CA ASP A 198 -14.82 -0.83 -5.77
C ASP A 198 -13.63 -0.48 -6.67
N TYR A 199 -12.87 -1.49 -7.05
CA TYR A 199 -11.72 -1.38 -7.95
C TYR A 199 -12.13 -1.50 -9.43
N GLY A 200 -13.41 -1.75 -9.72
CA GLY A 200 -13.94 -1.95 -11.06
C GLY A 200 -13.30 -3.13 -11.78
N ASP A 201 -13.10 -2.97 -13.09
CA ASP A 201 -12.45 -3.96 -13.96
C ASP A 201 -10.91 -3.97 -13.80
N GLY A 202 -10.34 -3.05 -13.03
CA GLY A 202 -8.89 -2.94 -12.85
C GLY A 202 -8.46 -1.53 -12.45
N THR A 203 -7.98 -1.39 -11.22
CA THR A 203 -7.18 -0.25 -10.75
C THR A 203 -5.71 -0.63 -10.81
N THR A 204 -4.88 0.21 -11.42
CA THR A 204 -3.47 -0.09 -11.68
C THR A 204 -2.55 0.73 -10.78
N PHE A 205 -1.55 0.04 -10.23
CA PHE A 205 -0.46 0.61 -9.46
C PHE A 205 0.86 0.19 -10.10
N GLU A 206 1.84 1.08 -10.09
CA GLU A 206 3.18 0.83 -10.60
C GLU A 206 4.20 0.87 -9.47
N GLY A 207 5.11 -0.10 -9.46
CA GLY A 207 6.27 -0.13 -8.58
C GLY A 207 7.55 -0.35 -9.37
N PHE A 208 8.70 -0.06 -8.76
CA PHE A 208 10.00 -0.24 -9.39
C PHE A 208 10.85 -1.25 -8.63
N VAL A 209 11.12 -2.39 -9.26
CA VAL A 209 11.83 -3.51 -8.66
C VAL A 209 13.07 -3.84 -9.47
N ALA A 210 14.25 -3.71 -8.86
CA ALA A 210 15.54 -4.08 -9.47
C ALA A 210 15.75 -3.52 -10.90
N GLY A 211 15.31 -2.30 -11.18
CA GLY A 211 15.46 -1.68 -12.51
C GLY A 211 14.26 -1.86 -13.45
N THR A 212 13.22 -2.58 -13.03
CA THR A 212 12.07 -2.96 -13.86
C THR A 212 10.78 -2.39 -13.27
N VAL A 213 9.93 -1.82 -14.13
CA VAL A 213 8.58 -1.41 -13.73
C VAL A 213 7.72 -2.66 -13.58
N VAL A 214 7.10 -2.81 -12.42
CA VAL A 214 6.17 -3.88 -12.09
C VAL A 214 4.79 -3.25 -11.96
N THR A 215 3.80 -3.88 -12.59
CA THR A 215 2.42 -3.40 -12.61
C THR A 215 1.56 -4.33 -11.75
N LEU A 216 0.92 -3.75 -10.74
CA LEU A 216 -0.08 -4.38 -9.89
C LEU A 216 -1.46 -3.92 -10.36
N THR A 217 -2.34 -4.85 -10.73
CA THR A 217 -3.73 -4.54 -11.12
C THR A 217 -4.68 -5.22 -10.17
N ILE A 218 -5.52 -4.44 -9.51
CA ILE A 218 -6.55 -4.93 -8.58
C ILE A 218 -7.91 -4.77 -9.23
N SER A 219 -8.72 -5.82 -9.27
CA SER A 219 -10.11 -5.77 -9.77
C SER A 219 -11.07 -6.39 -8.77
N GLY A 220 -12.34 -5.99 -8.83
CA GLY A 220 -13.39 -6.47 -7.95
C GLY A 220 -13.75 -5.50 -6.83
N ARG A 221 -14.35 -6.03 -5.77
CA ARG A 221 -15.02 -5.25 -4.72
C ARG A 221 -14.68 -5.79 -3.34
N VAL A 222 -14.53 -4.87 -2.39
CA VAL A 222 -14.35 -5.15 -0.97
C VAL A 222 -15.49 -4.51 -0.20
N THR A 223 -16.12 -5.27 0.68
CA THR A 223 -17.13 -4.77 1.62
C THR A 223 -16.62 -4.92 3.04
N TYR A 224 -17.00 -3.99 3.91
CA TYR A 224 -16.54 -3.98 5.29
C TYR A 224 -17.47 -3.17 6.19
N ARG A 225 -17.31 -3.36 7.49
CA ARG A 225 -17.81 -2.45 8.52
C ARG A 225 -16.67 -1.54 8.96
N PHE A 226 -16.99 -0.29 9.27
CA PHE A 226 -16.01 0.67 9.76
C PHE A 226 -16.54 1.49 10.92
N ARG A 227 -15.60 2.03 11.70
CA ARG A 227 -15.83 3.08 12.71
C ARG A 227 -14.81 4.17 12.49
N ALA A 228 -15.24 5.42 12.54
CA ALA A 228 -14.39 6.59 12.33
C ALA A 228 -14.67 7.61 13.43
N LEU A 229 -13.71 7.82 14.32
CA LEU A 229 -13.83 8.73 15.45
C LEU A 229 -12.45 9.30 15.78
N GLU A 230 -12.40 10.57 16.16
CA GLU A 230 -11.17 11.24 16.64
C GLU A 230 -10.00 11.12 15.63
N GLY A 231 -10.31 11.16 14.33
CA GLY A 231 -9.30 11.08 13.26
C GLY A 231 -8.69 9.70 13.06
N THR A 232 -9.30 8.64 13.62
CA THR A 232 -8.88 7.24 13.41
C THR A 232 -10.03 6.41 12.85
N VAL A 233 -9.77 5.66 11.79
CA VAL A 233 -10.69 4.68 11.20
C VAL A 233 -10.21 3.26 11.48
N SER A 234 -11.14 2.38 11.84
CA SER A 234 -10.92 0.95 12.04
C SER A 234 -11.94 0.16 11.23
N PHE A 235 -11.56 -1.05 10.81
CA PHE A 235 -12.34 -1.88 9.91
C PHE A 235 -12.62 -3.25 10.54
N SER A 236 -13.77 -3.83 10.24
CA SER A 236 -14.16 -5.18 10.66
C SER A 236 -15.04 -5.83 9.59
N ASP A 237 -15.30 -7.14 9.75
CA ASP A 237 -16.23 -7.89 8.88
C ASP A 237 -15.91 -7.71 7.39
N VAL A 238 -14.62 -7.82 7.07
CA VAL A 238 -14.07 -7.58 5.73
C VAL A 238 -14.35 -8.80 4.87
N ASP A 239 -14.94 -8.54 3.71
CA ASP A 239 -15.20 -9.52 2.66
C ASP A 239 -14.72 -8.97 1.33
N ALA A 240 -13.91 -9.74 0.61
CA ALA A 240 -13.31 -9.34 -0.65
C ALA A 240 -13.65 -10.33 -1.76
N ASP A 241 -14.22 -9.82 -2.85
CA ASP A 241 -14.47 -10.56 -4.08
C ASP A 241 -13.74 -9.86 -5.21
N GLY A 242 -12.56 -10.38 -5.55
CA GLY A 242 -11.70 -9.72 -6.52
C GLY A 242 -10.42 -10.49 -6.82
N THR A 243 -9.61 -9.90 -7.68
CA THR A 243 -8.31 -10.47 -8.06
C THR A 243 -7.21 -9.41 -8.01
N VAL A 244 -6.02 -9.87 -7.68
CA VAL A 244 -4.78 -9.09 -7.77
C VAL A 244 -3.92 -9.75 -8.82
N THR A 245 -3.48 -8.97 -9.80
CA THR A 245 -2.60 -9.43 -10.87
C THR A 245 -1.30 -8.64 -10.84
N LEU A 246 -0.18 -9.34 -10.68
CA LEU A 246 1.15 -8.78 -10.78
C LEU A 246 1.73 -9.09 -12.16
N SER A 247 2.33 -8.12 -12.82
CA SER A 247 2.96 -8.31 -14.12
C SER A 247 4.24 -7.51 -14.26
N ALA A 248 5.20 -8.04 -15.02
CA ALA A 248 6.44 -7.35 -15.33
C ALA A 248 6.85 -7.63 -16.79
N PRO A 249 7.50 -6.67 -17.48
CA PRO A 249 8.00 -6.86 -18.83
C PRO A 249 8.91 -8.10 -18.94
N GLY A 250 8.51 -9.04 -19.80
CA GLY A 250 9.28 -10.26 -20.09
C GLY A 250 9.12 -11.42 -19.09
N VAL A 251 8.37 -11.24 -18.00
CA VAL A 251 8.19 -12.28 -16.95
C VAL A 251 6.79 -12.92 -16.99
N GLY A 252 5.83 -12.29 -17.69
CA GLY A 252 4.43 -12.74 -17.71
C GLY A 252 3.61 -12.08 -16.61
N SER A 253 2.40 -12.62 -16.37
CA SER A 253 1.48 -12.14 -15.33
C SER A 253 1.10 -13.28 -14.39
N GLU A 254 1.01 -12.99 -13.11
CA GLU A 254 0.53 -13.88 -12.07
C GLU A 254 -0.71 -13.27 -11.40
N SER A 255 -1.74 -14.08 -11.19
CA SER A 255 -3.00 -13.62 -10.59
C SER A 255 -3.35 -14.47 -9.37
N GLN A 256 -3.86 -13.80 -8.34
CA GLN A 256 -4.36 -14.42 -7.12
C GLN A 256 -5.67 -13.78 -6.68
N ALA A 257 -6.40 -14.45 -5.79
CA ALA A 257 -7.56 -13.85 -5.15
C ALA A 257 -7.15 -12.60 -4.35
N LEU A 258 -8.00 -11.57 -4.36
CA LEU A 258 -7.79 -10.37 -3.57
C LEU A 258 -7.91 -10.69 -2.09
N LEU A 259 -6.83 -10.47 -1.35
CA LEU A 259 -6.79 -10.53 0.10
C LEU A 259 -6.53 -9.11 0.60
N VAL A 260 -7.33 -8.67 1.56
CA VAL A 260 -7.26 -7.30 2.08
C VAL A 260 -7.03 -7.35 3.57
N GLU A 261 -5.95 -6.72 4.01
CA GLU A 261 -5.66 -6.48 5.41
C GLU A 261 -5.89 -5.01 5.71
N PHE A 262 -6.73 -4.73 6.71
CA PHE A 262 -7.01 -3.36 7.13
C PHE A 262 -6.37 -3.10 8.48
N ASP A 263 -5.25 -2.39 8.46
CA ASP A 263 -4.74 -1.75 9.67
C ASP A 263 -5.59 -0.53 10.03
N PRO A 264 -5.73 -0.19 11.33
CA PRO A 264 -6.26 1.10 11.73
C PRO A 264 -5.51 2.23 11.02
N ALA A 265 -6.26 3.16 10.43
CA ALA A 265 -5.69 4.27 9.70
C ALA A 265 -6.04 5.59 10.38
N SER A 266 -5.13 6.55 10.34
CA SER A 266 -5.47 7.94 10.61
C SER A 266 -6.18 8.54 9.39
N TYR A 267 -7.14 9.43 9.60
CA TYR A 267 -7.75 10.21 8.53
C TYR A 267 -7.84 11.70 8.87
N GLN A 268 -7.88 12.51 7.84
CA GLN A 268 -8.18 13.93 7.92
C GLN A 268 -9.09 14.31 6.76
N CYS A 269 -10.20 14.98 7.07
CA CYS A 269 -11.09 15.57 6.07
C CYS A 269 -10.83 17.08 5.97
N ASP A 270 -10.80 17.62 4.76
CA ASP A 270 -10.86 19.06 4.49
C ASP A 270 -11.84 19.31 3.34
N GLY A 271 -13.08 19.67 3.70
CA GLY A 271 -14.19 19.82 2.77
C GLY A 271 -14.47 18.53 1.98
N ASP A 272 -14.23 18.59 0.67
CA ASP A 272 -14.42 17.47 -0.26
C ASP A 272 -13.15 16.64 -0.47
N THR A 273 -12.11 16.84 0.35
CA THR A 273 -10.88 16.05 0.31
C THR A 273 -10.72 15.24 1.58
N MET A 274 -10.16 14.04 1.45
CA MET A 274 -9.83 13.16 2.56
C MET A 274 -8.45 12.55 2.34
N THR A 275 -7.60 12.62 3.36
CA THR A 275 -6.35 11.89 3.40
C THR A 275 -6.47 10.77 4.43
N GLN A 276 -6.08 9.56 4.05
CA GLN A 276 -6.00 8.40 4.92
C GLN A 276 -4.55 7.90 4.97
N ARG A 277 -4.04 7.57 6.16
CA ARG A 277 -2.67 7.06 6.35
C ARG A 277 -2.62 5.90 7.32
N THR A 278 -1.97 4.82 6.91
CA THR A 278 -1.55 3.72 7.78
C THR A 278 -0.02 3.74 7.93
N THR A 279 0.54 2.68 8.51
CA THR A 279 1.97 2.42 8.48
C THR A 279 2.49 1.97 7.13
N LEU A 280 1.60 1.46 6.25
CA LEU A 280 1.96 0.87 4.95
C LEU A 280 1.60 1.76 3.76
N TYR A 281 0.51 2.53 3.86
CA TYR A 281 0.03 3.33 2.74
C TYR A 281 -0.42 4.74 3.13
N THR A 282 -0.44 5.62 2.12
CA THR A 282 -1.12 6.91 2.13
C THR A 282 -2.05 6.99 0.93
N ALA A 283 -3.30 7.40 1.16
CA ALA A 283 -4.29 7.61 0.11
C ALA A 283 -4.87 9.02 0.22
N GLU A 284 -4.98 9.72 -0.90
CA GLU A 284 -5.72 10.97 -1.02
C GLU A 284 -6.95 10.75 -1.88
N MET A 285 -8.07 11.29 -1.44
CA MET A 285 -9.38 11.05 -2.02
C MET A 285 -10.17 12.33 -2.15
N SER A 286 -10.96 12.44 -3.21
CA SER A 286 -11.94 13.50 -3.43
C SER A 286 -13.37 12.97 -3.40
N LYS A 287 -14.27 13.72 -2.78
CA LYS A 287 -15.70 13.43 -2.76
C LYS A 287 -16.31 13.62 -4.16
N ARG A 288 -17.24 12.74 -4.54
CA ARG A 288 -17.90 12.73 -5.85
C ARG A 288 -19.39 13.02 -5.75
#